data_AF-A0A0W0VEH0-F1
#
_entry.id   AF-A0A0W0VEH0-F1
#
_cell.length_a   1.000
_cell.length_b   1.000
_cell.length_c   1.000
_cell.angle_alpha   90.00
_cell.angle_beta   90.00
_cell.angle_gamma   90.00
#
_symmetry.space_group_name_H-M   'P 1'
#
loop_
_entity.id
_entity.type
_entity.pdbx_description
1 polymer ?
#
loop_
_entity_poly.entity_id
_entity_poly.type
_entity_poly.pdbx_seq_one_letter_code
_entity_poly.pdbx_strand_id
1 'polypeptide(L)'
;MKILFINLADPEVLGKQSSEALARKHKPSFLIKKPKVTMLQLMQSALEYGKTSHFSLNKQDLKTLQAWLKHRKGNDKIIIAAHGKKEDTEFCYAESDETDVFKTHKLLSAQQLAEFIKHILIMDSGKQRFNLTLSICYGARSQEHEKNHLLHPGEIDWASSFAAKVYASILDFNVKLKAVTGAVQFDSITGSLLVETEEGILAANAQRNSVKAIKQFDQEVISPLVEQFIQQYGKDRFNEYLVKGEYRQNQTALDKAFVELHQMEEQLKQLTHLKFSNDKKNYGQVIFEYDPRQNRIVISLKHLGNHSLLRTMHREEFVKSPIESAIGFNEELELNSKSIFSSNY
;
A
#
# COMPACT_ATOMS: atom_id res chain seq x y z
N MET A 1 23.50 -13.30 -3.07
CA MET A 1 22.48 -12.25 -3.11
C MET A 1 22.69 -11.29 -1.96
N LYS A 2 22.91 -10.02 -2.31
CA LYS A 2 22.86 -8.84 -1.46
C LYS A 2 21.57 -8.09 -1.70
N ILE A 3 21.20 -7.24 -0.75
CA ILE A 3 20.02 -6.38 -0.80
C ILE A 3 20.48 -4.95 -0.50
N LEU A 4 20.08 -4.01 -1.35
CA LEU A 4 20.06 -2.59 -1.03
C LEU A 4 18.63 -2.23 -0.65
N PHE A 5 18.41 -1.87 0.62
CA PHE A 5 17.12 -1.44 1.13
C PHE A 5 17.13 0.08 1.26
N ILE A 6 16.40 0.75 0.37
CA ILE A 6 16.23 2.20 0.34
C ILE A 6 14.91 2.50 1.03
N ASN A 7 14.98 3.02 2.25
CA ASN A 7 13.80 3.44 2.99
C ASN A 7 13.50 4.91 2.70
N LEU A 8 12.34 5.16 2.10
CA LEU A 8 11.79 6.50 1.86
C LEU A 8 10.64 6.82 2.82
N ALA A 9 10.17 5.84 3.61
CA ALA A 9 9.18 6.02 4.66
C ALA A 9 9.83 6.47 5.98
N ASP A 10 8.98 6.78 6.96
CA ASP A 10 9.38 7.12 8.34
C ASP A 10 10.47 6.16 8.86
N PRO A 11 11.66 6.69 9.23
CA PRO A 11 12.77 5.88 9.72
C PRO A 11 12.52 5.27 11.10
N GLU A 12 11.52 5.73 11.87
CA GLU A 12 11.34 5.33 13.26
C GLU A 12 10.91 3.85 13.40
N VAL A 13 9.62 3.58 13.51
CA VAL A 13 9.14 2.26 13.93
C VAL A 13 9.20 1.27 12.76
N LEU A 14 8.59 1.64 11.63
CA LEU A 14 8.44 0.73 10.49
C LEU A 14 9.74 0.54 9.71
N GLY A 15 10.52 1.61 9.52
CA GLY A 15 11.83 1.54 8.87
C GLY A 15 12.80 0.62 9.63
N LYS A 16 12.87 0.77 10.95
CA LYS A 16 13.70 -0.08 11.83
C LYS A 16 13.21 -1.53 11.83
N GLN A 17 11.92 -1.77 12.03
CA GLN A 17 11.35 -3.13 12.04
C GLN A 17 11.61 -3.87 10.72
N SER A 18 11.38 -3.20 9.58
CA SER A 18 11.63 -3.76 8.25
C SER A 18 13.10 -4.14 8.05
N SER A 19 14.01 -3.28 8.51
CA SER A 19 15.45 -3.50 8.42
C SER A 19 15.91 -4.67 9.27
N GLU A 20 15.49 -4.73 10.54
CA GLU A 20 15.84 -5.82 11.46
C GLU A 20 15.29 -7.15 10.95
N ALA A 21 14.07 -7.15 10.44
CA ALA A 21 13.42 -8.31 9.85
C ALA A 21 14.21 -8.80 8.61
N LEU A 22 14.56 -7.91 7.68
CA LEU A 22 15.38 -8.25 6.50
C LEU A 22 16.77 -8.77 6.88
N ALA A 23 17.44 -8.12 7.83
CA ALA A 23 18.75 -8.54 8.33
C ALA A 23 18.69 -9.94 8.96
N ARG A 24 17.61 -10.24 9.70
CA ARG A 24 17.36 -11.55 10.32
C ARG A 24 17.14 -12.65 9.29
N LYS A 25 16.35 -12.38 8.24
CA LYS A 25 16.12 -13.33 7.13
C LYS A 25 17.39 -13.61 6.34
N HIS A 26 18.20 -12.58 6.13
CA HIS A 26 19.40 -12.64 5.32
C HIS A 26 20.67 -12.70 6.17
N LYS A 27 20.60 -13.37 7.33
CA LYS A 27 21.76 -13.56 8.20
C LYS A 27 22.97 -14.07 7.40
N PRO A 28 24.16 -13.55 7.70
CA PRO A 28 25.38 -14.10 7.14
C PRO A 28 25.51 -15.59 7.54
N SER A 29 26.07 -16.41 6.66
CA SER A 29 26.53 -17.74 7.09
C SER A 29 27.63 -17.55 8.13
N PHE A 30 27.79 -18.51 9.05
CA PHE A 30 28.85 -18.49 10.08
C PHE A 30 30.24 -18.17 9.50
N LEU A 31 30.48 -18.54 8.24
CA LEU A 31 31.75 -18.33 7.53
C LEU A 31 31.90 -16.97 6.84
N ILE A 32 30.81 -16.22 6.62
CA ILE A 32 30.84 -14.96 5.88
C ILE A 32 30.44 -13.84 6.83
N LYS A 33 31.38 -13.04 7.31
CA LYS A 33 31.08 -11.97 8.30
C LYS A 33 30.37 -10.73 7.72
N LYS A 34 30.24 -10.60 6.39
CA LYS A 34 29.69 -9.38 5.77
C LYS A 34 28.15 -9.40 5.77
N PRO A 35 27.49 -8.27 6.14
CA PRO A 35 26.04 -8.16 6.06
C PRO A 35 25.56 -8.31 4.62
N LYS A 36 24.45 -9.02 4.41
CA LYS A 36 23.81 -9.15 3.09
C LYS A 36 22.86 -8.00 2.77
N VAL A 37 22.46 -7.22 3.77
CA VAL A 37 21.54 -6.08 3.63
C VAL A 37 22.31 -4.81 3.90
N THR A 38 22.26 -3.87 2.96
CA THR A 38 22.74 -2.50 3.09
C THR A 38 21.52 -1.60 3.10
N MET A 39 21.40 -0.75 4.12
CA MET A 39 20.25 0.12 4.31
C MET A 39 20.65 1.57 4.07
N LEU A 40 19.81 2.32 3.36
CA LEU A 40 19.91 3.76 3.18
C LEU A 40 18.59 4.40 3.61
N GLN A 41 18.66 5.41 4.48
CA GLN A 41 17.50 6.15 4.99
C GLN A 41 17.39 7.45 4.21
N LEU A 42 16.64 7.43 3.11
CA LEU A 42 16.65 8.51 2.12
C LEU A 42 15.34 9.31 2.09
N MET A 43 14.50 9.23 3.14
CA MET A 43 13.25 9.98 3.23
C MET A 43 13.48 11.49 3.03
N GLN A 44 14.48 12.08 3.69
CA GLN A 44 14.76 13.52 3.56
C GLN A 44 15.22 13.91 2.14
N SER A 45 16.12 13.11 1.54
CA SER A 45 16.52 13.29 0.14
C SER A 45 15.33 13.18 -0.82
N ALA A 46 14.40 12.26 -0.57
CA ALA A 46 13.18 12.12 -1.36
C ALA A 46 12.22 13.31 -1.17
N LEU A 47 12.04 13.82 0.05
CA LEU A 47 11.25 15.03 0.32
C LEU A 47 11.83 16.26 -0.38
N GLU A 48 13.14 16.44 -0.30
CA GLU A 48 13.83 17.56 -0.98
C GLU A 48 13.71 17.42 -2.50
N TYR A 49 13.87 16.21 -3.04
CA TYR A 49 13.68 15.92 -4.46
C TYR A 49 12.24 16.22 -4.90
N GLY A 50 11.23 15.80 -4.14
CA GLY A 50 9.83 16.07 -4.46
C GLY A 50 9.50 17.56 -4.55
N LYS A 51 10.21 18.41 -3.79
CA LYS A 51 10.04 19.87 -3.78
C LYS A 51 10.86 20.59 -4.85
N THR A 52 12.08 20.12 -5.12
CA THR A 52 13.09 20.87 -5.89
C THR A 52 13.45 20.22 -7.22
N SER A 53 13.07 18.96 -7.43
CA SER A 53 13.58 18.07 -8.49
C SER A 53 15.12 17.94 -8.50
N HIS A 54 15.79 18.31 -7.41
CA HIS A 54 17.24 18.19 -7.26
C HIS A 54 17.60 16.93 -6.47
N PHE A 55 18.31 16.00 -7.12
CA PHE A 55 18.77 14.79 -6.46
C PHE A 55 20.08 15.06 -5.70
N SER A 56 20.02 14.97 -4.38
CA SER A 56 21.19 15.10 -3.51
C SER A 56 21.21 13.98 -2.47
N LEU A 57 22.43 13.49 -2.18
CA LEU A 57 22.70 12.56 -1.10
C LEU A 57 23.80 13.14 -0.23
N ASN A 58 23.76 12.89 1.08
CA ASN A 58 24.92 13.19 1.92
C ASN A 58 26.13 12.32 1.49
N LYS A 59 27.34 12.76 1.86
CA LYS A 59 28.59 12.11 1.44
C LYS A 59 28.65 10.62 1.83
N GLN A 60 28.09 10.26 2.97
CA GLN A 60 28.15 8.89 3.49
C GLN A 60 27.22 7.95 2.73
N ASP A 61 26.00 8.39 2.44
CA ASP A 61 25.02 7.62 1.67
C ASP A 61 25.47 7.45 0.23
N LEU A 62 25.99 8.52 -0.39
CA LEU A 62 26.57 8.44 -1.74
C LEU A 62 27.69 7.42 -1.81
N LYS A 63 28.65 7.46 -0.88
CA LYS A 63 29.77 6.51 -0.81
C LYS A 63 29.27 5.07 -0.63
N THR A 64 28.28 4.88 0.24
CA THR A 64 27.67 3.56 0.52
C THR A 64 26.96 3.00 -0.71
N LEU A 65 26.16 3.84 -1.38
CA LEU A 65 25.44 3.49 -2.59
C LEU A 65 26.39 3.11 -3.73
N GLN A 66 27.40 3.95 -4.00
CA GLN A 66 28.41 3.70 -5.03
C GLN A 66 29.18 2.39 -4.75
N ALA A 67 29.57 2.15 -3.50
CA ALA A 67 30.24 0.91 -3.12
C ALA A 67 29.35 -0.32 -3.31
N TRP A 68 28.05 -0.22 -2.99
CA TRP A 68 27.10 -1.32 -3.21
C TRP A 68 26.93 -1.62 -4.70
N LEU A 69 26.67 -0.59 -5.51
CA LEU A 69 26.46 -0.72 -6.96
C LEU A 69 27.70 -1.30 -7.66
N LYS A 70 28.91 -0.80 -7.35
CA LYS A 70 30.18 -1.31 -7.88
C LYS A 70 30.39 -2.82 -7.67
N HIS A 71 29.83 -3.37 -6.59
CA HIS A 71 30.03 -4.76 -6.18
C HIS A 71 28.76 -5.61 -6.27
N ARG A 72 27.74 -5.13 -7.00
CA ARG A 72 26.49 -5.86 -7.19
C ARG A 72 26.67 -7.01 -8.19
N LYS A 73 25.81 -8.01 -8.05
CA LYS A 73 25.64 -9.14 -8.97
C LYS A 73 24.24 -9.09 -9.57
N GLY A 74 24.05 -9.77 -10.71
CA GLY A 74 22.77 -9.77 -11.43
C GLY A 74 21.58 -10.38 -10.66
N ASN A 75 21.82 -11.11 -9.56
CA ASN A 75 20.78 -11.63 -8.68
C ASN A 75 20.60 -10.82 -7.38
N ASP A 76 21.35 -9.74 -7.19
CA ASP A 76 21.17 -8.83 -6.07
C ASP A 76 19.90 -7.99 -6.27
N LYS A 77 19.34 -7.50 -5.16
CA LYS A 77 18.03 -6.83 -5.14
C LYS A 77 18.15 -5.41 -4.64
N ILE A 78 17.36 -4.51 -5.23
CA ILE A 78 17.08 -3.18 -4.72
C ILE A 78 15.63 -3.20 -4.24
N ILE A 79 15.40 -2.88 -2.97
CA ILE A 79 14.07 -2.75 -2.40
C ILE A 79 13.90 -1.28 -2.05
N ILE A 80 12.83 -0.68 -2.57
CA ILE A 80 12.45 0.70 -2.26
C ILE A 80 11.18 0.63 -1.44
N ALA A 81 11.24 1.14 -0.21
CA ALA A 81 10.13 1.16 0.71
C ALA A 81 9.58 2.58 0.85
N ALA A 82 8.27 2.73 0.76
CA ALA A 82 7.51 3.94 1.02
C ALA A 82 6.08 3.50 1.42
N HIS A 83 5.27 4.43 1.89
CA HIS A 83 3.84 4.15 2.09
C HIS A 83 3.06 4.34 0.78
N GLY A 84 1.94 3.64 0.68
CA GLY A 84 1.00 3.75 -0.43
C GLY A 84 -0.43 3.61 0.08
N LYS A 85 -1.38 4.16 -0.68
CA LYS A 85 -2.82 4.05 -0.39
C LYS A 85 -3.48 3.17 -1.45
N LYS A 86 -4.60 2.55 -1.07
CA LYS A 86 -5.32 1.60 -1.94
C LYS A 86 -5.84 2.30 -3.19
N GLU A 87 -6.34 3.51 -3.00
CA GLU A 87 -7.03 4.35 -3.98
C GLU A 87 -6.09 5.30 -4.74
N ASP A 88 -4.84 5.46 -4.30
CA ASP A 88 -3.90 6.39 -4.91
C ASP A 88 -2.88 5.65 -5.78
N THR A 89 -3.02 5.82 -7.09
CA THR A 89 -2.11 5.24 -8.08
C THR A 89 -1.09 6.25 -8.62
N GLU A 90 -1.05 7.46 -8.06
CA GLU A 90 -0.21 8.57 -8.51
C GLU A 90 0.92 8.89 -7.53
N PHE A 91 0.69 8.76 -6.21
CA PHE A 91 1.66 9.16 -5.19
C PHE A 91 2.05 8.02 -4.24
N CYS A 92 3.31 8.05 -3.80
CA CYS A 92 3.74 7.38 -2.58
C CYS A 92 3.89 8.40 -1.44
N TYR A 93 3.98 7.89 -0.21
CA TYR A 93 3.85 8.67 1.01
C TYR A 93 5.02 8.42 1.97
N ALA A 94 5.41 9.45 2.73
CA ALA A 94 6.48 9.35 3.72
C ALA A 94 5.99 8.71 5.03
N GLU A 95 4.74 8.94 5.39
CA GLU A 95 4.10 8.50 6.62
C GLU A 95 2.75 7.86 6.30
N SER A 96 2.37 6.83 7.07
CA SER A 96 0.99 6.35 7.14
C SER A 96 0.38 6.76 8.47
N ASP A 97 -0.52 7.73 8.47
CA ASP A 97 -1.43 7.95 9.60
C ASP A 97 -2.75 7.24 9.28
N GLU A 98 -3.06 6.17 10.02
CA GLU A 98 -4.34 5.45 9.87
C GLU A 98 -5.53 6.24 10.43
N THR A 99 -5.26 7.23 11.29
CA THR A 99 -6.28 8.00 12.02
C THR A 99 -6.57 9.36 11.40
N ASP A 100 -5.59 9.96 10.71
CA ASP A 100 -5.73 11.25 10.05
C ASP A 100 -5.24 11.19 8.59
N VAL A 101 -6.17 10.92 7.68
CA VAL A 101 -5.92 10.83 6.23
C VAL A 101 -5.35 12.16 5.67
N PHE A 102 -5.55 13.29 6.36
CA PHE A 102 -5.03 14.60 5.96
C PHE A 102 -3.57 14.84 6.40
N LYS A 103 -3.01 14.02 7.30
CA LYS A 103 -1.59 14.09 7.71
C LYS A 103 -0.65 13.23 6.86
N THR A 104 -1.17 12.39 5.96
CA THR A 104 -0.28 11.61 5.08
C THR A 104 0.45 12.54 4.12
N HIS A 105 1.72 12.79 4.40
CA HIS A 105 2.58 13.62 3.55
C HIS A 105 2.87 12.89 2.23
N LYS A 106 2.27 13.39 1.14
CA LYS A 106 2.65 12.99 -0.23
C LYS A 106 4.15 13.20 -0.40
N LEU A 107 4.85 12.15 -0.79
CA LEU A 107 6.31 12.14 -0.87
C LEU A 107 6.78 12.38 -2.30
N LEU A 108 6.42 11.48 -3.22
CA LEU A 108 6.78 11.54 -4.63
C LEU A 108 5.62 11.03 -5.46
N SER A 109 5.36 11.68 -6.60
CA SER A 109 4.54 11.08 -7.65
C SER A 109 5.25 9.87 -8.27
N ALA A 110 4.53 9.03 -9.01
CA ALA A 110 5.10 7.89 -9.74
C ALA A 110 6.24 8.35 -10.67
N GLN A 111 6.04 9.47 -11.37
CA GLN A 111 7.06 10.06 -12.24
C GLN A 111 8.27 10.56 -11.45
N GLN A 112 8.06 11.28 -10.34
CA GLN A 112 9.16 11.77 -9.52
C GLN A 112 9.95 10.60 -8.88
N LEU A 113 9.26 9.54 -8.44
CA LEU A 113 9.93 8.33 -7.93
C LEU A 113 10.73 7.63 -9.03
N ALA A 114 10.21 7.54 -10.25
CA ALA A 114 10.94 6.99 -11.38
C ALA A 114 12.24 7.76 -11.66
N GLU A 115 12.17 9.09 -11.74
CA GLU A 115 13.36 9.92 -11.95
C GLU A 115 14.35 9.84 -10.77
N PHE A 116 13.87 9.81 -9.53
CA PHE A 116 14.69 9.55 -8.35
C PHE A 116 15.43 8.20 -8.45
N ILE A 117 14.74 7.15 -8.92
CA ILE A 117 15.34 5.84 -9.18
C ILE A 117 16.38 5.92 -10.30
N LYS A 118 16.10 6.63 -11.40
CA LYS A 118 17.08 6.80 -12.49
C LYS A 118 18.38 7.40 -12.00
N HIS A 119 18.33 8.43 -11.15
CA HIS A 119 19.54 9.02 -10.57
C HIS A 119 20.39 7.99 -9.81
N ILE A 120 19.76 7.03 -9.14
CA ILE A 120 20.44 5.91 -8.50
C ILE A 120 21.01 4.92 -9.52
N LEU A 121 20.22 4.54 -10.53
CA LEU A 121 20.60 3.51 -11.51
C LEU A 121 21.74 3.98 -12.44
N ILE A 122 21.79 5.26 -12.80
CA ILE A 122 22.84 5.84 -13.67
C ILE A 122 24.23 5.76 -13.01
N MET A 123 24.31 5.68 -11.68
CA MET A 123 25.59 5.53 -10.97
C MET A 123 26.24 4.16 -11.19
N ASP A 124 25.51 3.18 -11.71
CA ASP A 124 26.05 1.89 -12.05
C ASP A 124 26.51 1.83 -13.51
N SER A 125 27.79 1.54 -13.71
CA SER A 125 28.37 1.33 -15.05
C SER A 125 28.18 -0.10 -15.56
N GLY A 126 27.56 -0.98 -14.77
CA GLY A 126 27.34 -2.38 -15.13
C GLY A 126 26.20 -2.61 -16.12
N LYS A 127 26.34 -3.62 -16.99
CA LYS A 127 25.27 -4.08 -17.91
C LYS A 127 24.29 -5.08 -17.28
N GLN A 128 24.43 -5.38 -15.99
CA GLN A 128 23.65 -6.42 -15.33
C GLN A 128 22.20 -5.96 -15.14
N ARG A 129 21.26 -6.89 -15.13
CA ARG A 129 19.86 -6.57 -14.80
C ARG A 129 19.71 -6.06 -13.36
N PHE A 130 18.81 -5.12 -13.13
CA PHE A 130 18.36 -4.69 -11.81
C PHE A 130 17.11 -5.47 -11.40
N ASN A 131 17.11 -6.08 -10.21
CA ASN A 131 15.92 -6.67 -9.62
C ASN A 131 15.35 -5.69 -8.59
N LEU A 132 14.38 -4.89 -9.01
CA LEU A 132 13.78 -3.86 -8.17
C LEU A 132 12.48 -4.38 -7.53
N THR A 133 12.27 -4.06 -6.26
CA THR A 133 11.01 -4.33 -5.56
C THR A 133 10.51 -3.03 -4.96
N LEU A 134 9.30 -2.61 -5.34
CA LEU A 134 8.56 -1.58 -4.63
C LEU A 134 7.86 -2.25 -3.45
N SER A 135 8.42 -2.05 -2.26
CA SER A 135 7.79 -2.41 -0.98
C SER A 135 6.89 -1.26 -0.54
N ILE A 136 5.89 -0.95 -1.39
CA ILE A 136 4.92 0.12 -1.22
C ILE A 136 3.55 -0.54 -1.17
N CYS A 137 2.79 -0.29 -0.10
CA CYS A 137 1.43 -0.83 0.05
C CYS A 137 0.61 -0.52 -1.20
N TYR A 138 -0.09 -1.52 -1.73
CA TYR A 138 -0.96 -1.39 -2.90
C TYR A 138 -0.26 -0.90 -4.19
N GLY A 139 1.07 -0.89 -4.26
CA GLY A 139 1.78 -0.29 -5.40
C GLY A 139 1.48 -0.93 -6.77
N ALA A 140 1.01 -2.19 -6.82
CA ALA A 140 0.57 -2.86 -8.04
C ALA A 140 -0.95 -2.88 -8.23
N ARG A 141 -1.72 -2.30 -7.31
CA ARG A 141 -3.18 -2.18 -7.45
C ARG A 141 -3.49 -1.13 -8.52
N SER A 142 -4.47 -1.42 -9.36
CA SER A 142 -4.94 -0.54 -10.43
C SER A 142 -5.85 0.56 -9.88
N GLN A 143 -6.25 1.50 -10.75
CA GLN A 143 -7.29 2.50 -10.43
C GLN A 143 -8.63 1.85 -10.04
N GLU A 144 -8.90 0.63 -10.52
CA GLU A 144 -10.09 -0.17 -10.19
C GLU A 144 -9.98 -0.85 -8.82
N HIS A 145 -9.45 -0.13 -7.83
CA HIS A 145 -9.02 -0.64 -6.53
C HIS A 145 -10.12 -1.37 -5.74
N GLU A 146 -11.40 -1.14 -6.01
CA GLU A 146 -12.51 -1.88 -5.41
C GLU A 146 -12.69 -3.30 -5.96
N LYS A 147 -12.18 -3.60 -7.16
CA LYS A 147 -12.24 -4.95 -7.75
C LYS A 147 -11.28 -5.91 -7.05
N ASN A 148 -11.65 -7.19 -7.01
CA ASN A 148 -10.73 -8.26 -6.61
C ASN A 148 -9.69 -8.48 -7.72
N HIS A 149 -8.45 -8.07 -7.47
CA HIS A 149 -7.38 -8.08 -8.47
C HIS A 149 -6.84 -9.48 -8.81
N LEU A 150 -7.27 -10.51 -8.08
CA LEU A 150 -6.74 -11.86 -8.18
C LEU A 150 -7.76 -12.87 -8.68
N LEU A 151 -9.06 -12.57 -8.56
CA LEU A 151 -10.13 -13.42 -9.07
C LEU A 151 -10.30 -13.27 -10.59
N HIS A 152 -10.25 -12.04 -11.10
CA HIS A 152 -10.41 -11.73 -12.53
C HIS A 152 -9.21 -10.92 -13.07
N PRO A 153 -7.97 -11.43 -12.97
CA PRO A 153 -6.78 -10.64 -13.28
C PRO A 153 -6.66 -10.26 -14.75
N GLY A 154 -7.41 -10.91 -15.65
CA GLY A 154 -7.48 -10.54 -17.08
C GLY A 154 -8.33 -9.29 -17.37
N GLU A 155 -9.20 -8.88 -16.44
CA GLU A 155 -10.08 -7.71 -16.59
C GLU A 155 -9.49 -6.44 -15.96
N ILE A 156 -8.41 -6.59 -15.18
CA ILE A 156 -7.77 -5.49 -14.46
C ILE A 156 -6.86 -4.71 -15.39
N ASP A 157 -7.00 -3.39 -15.41
CA ASP A 157 -6.02 -2.53 -16.05
C ASP A 157 -4.76 -2.35 -15.18
N TRP A 158 -3.86 -3.32 -15.26
CA TRP A 158 -2.58 -3.29 -14.54
C TRP A 158 -1.68 -2.11 -14.91
N ALA A 159 -1.87 -1.51 -16.08
CA ALA A 159 -1.04 -0.39 -16.54
C ALA A 159 -1.39 0.93 -15.82
N SER A 160 -2.60 1.04 -15.27
CA SER A 160 -3.01 2.17 -14.42
C SER A 160 -2.39 2.17 -13.02
N SER A 161 -1.71 1.08 -12.61
CA SER A 161 -1.10 0.98 -11.27
C SER A 161 0.09 1.92 -11.09
N PHE A 162 0.34 2.35 -9.84
CA PHE A 162 1.50 3.17 -9.49
C PHE A 162 2.82 2.55 -9.97
N ALA A 163 2.99 1.23 -9.75
CA ALA A 163 4.18 0.49 -10.16
C ALA A 163 4.34 0.44 -11.68
N ALA A 164 3.26 0.33 -12.46
CA ALA A 164 3.34 0.34 -13.91
C ALA A 164 3.80 1.70 -14.44
N LYS A 165 3.28 2.81 -13.87
CA LYS A 165 3.72 4.18 -14.18
C LYS A 165 5.21 4.37 -13.89
N VAL A 166 5.67 3.94 -12.70
CA VAL A 166 7.10 3.95 -12.36
C VAL A 166 7.90 3.12 -13.36
N TYR A 167 7.42 1.92 -13.70
CA TYR A 167 8.12 1.01 -14.61
C TYR A 167 8.31 1.60 -15.99
N ALA A 168 7.23 2.13 -16.58
CA ALA A 168 7.20 2.75 -17.90
C ALA A 168 8.29 3.81 -18.04
N SER A 169 8.45 4.63 -16.99
CA SER A 169 9.44 5.70 -16.97
C SER A 169 10.88 5.21 -16.84
N ILE A 170 11.16 4.01 -16.31
CA ILE A 170 12.52 3.47 -16.12
C ILE A 170 12.91 2.36 -17.12
N LEU A 171 12.15 2.18 -18.20
CA LEU A 171 12.36 1.10 -19.19
C LEU A 171 13.68 1.18 -19.96
N ASP A 172 14.34 2.32 -20.00
CA ASP A 172 15.65 2.46 -20.64
C ASP A 172 16.75 1.71 -19.87
N PHE A 173 16.46 1.26 -18.65
CA PHE A 173 17.31 0.39 -17.85
C PHE A 173 16.83 -1.06 -17.95
N ASN A 174 17.78 -2.01 -17.91
CA ASN A 174 17.47 -3.44 -17.83
C ASN A 174 16.94 -3.78 -16.42
N VAL A 175 15.65 -3.53 -16.19
CA VAL A 175 14.98 -3.65 -14.88
C VAL A 175 13.90 -4.73 -14.93
N LYS A 176 13.91 -5.59 -13.91
CA LYS A 176 12.77 -6.41 -13.52
C LYS A 176 12.16 -5.78 -12.28
N LEU A 177 10.94 -5.25 -12.41
CA LEU A 177 10.22 -4.60 -11.32
C LEU A 177 9.22 -5.56 -10.70
N LYS A 178 9.14 -5.56 -9.38
CA LYS A 178 8.10 -6.26 -8.63
C LYS A 178 7.38 -5.29 -7.68
N ALA A 179 6.07 -5.35 -7.64
CA ALA A 179 5.22 -4.65 -6.68
C ALA A 179 4.11 -5.59 -6.17
N VAL A 180 3.25 -5.13 -5.28
CA VAL A 180 2.18 -5.96 -4.68
C VAL A 180 0.82 -5.29 -4.69
N THR A 181 -0.26 -6.07 -4.67
CA THR A 181 -1.65 -5.58 -4.76
C THR A 181 -2.30 -5.20 -3.43
N GLY A 182 -1.71 -5.56 -2.30
CA GLY A 182 -2.23 -5.30 -0.95
C GLY A 182 -1.26 -4.52 -0.07
N ALA A 183 -1.64 -4.25 1.18
CA ALA A 183 -0.72 -3.71 2.18
C ALA A 183 0.47 -4.66 2.40
N VAL A 184 1.63 -4.09 2.75
CA VAL A 184 2.86 -4.86 3.02
C VAL A 184 3.31 -4.71 4.46
N GLN A 185 3.79 -5.80 5.03
CA GLN A 185 4.57 -5.76 6.26
C GLN A 185 5.68 -6.81 6.23
N PHE A 186 6.73 -6.60 7.01
CA PHE A 186 7.75 -7.62 7.21
C PHE A 186 7.41 -8.44 8.45
N ASP A 187 7.27 -9.75 8.27
CA ASP A 187 7.14 -10.70 9.36
C ASP A 187 8.33 -10.57 10.31
N SER A 188 8.08 -10.16 11.55
CA SER A 188 9.14 -9.83 12.52
C SER A 188 10.03 -11.04 12.83
N ILE A 189 9.49 -12.26 12.76
CA ILE A 189 10.19 -13.50 13.10
C ILE A 189 11.08 -13.98 11.94
N THR A 190 10.52 -14.09 10.74
CA THR A 190 11.13 -14.71 9.56
C THR A 190 11.70 -13.71 8.57
N GLY A 191 11.43 -12.41 8.75
CA GLY A 191 11.84 -11.33 7.85
C GLY A 191 11.25 -11.39 6.46
N SER A 192 10.17 -12.14 6.29
CA SER A 192 9.52 -12.29 5.00
C SER A 192 8.52 -11.17 4.78
N LEU A 193 8.50 -10.61 3.57
CA LEU A 193 7.44 -9.72 3.13
C LEU A 193 6.12 -10.49 3.12
N LEU A 194 5.20 -10.08 3.98
CA LEU A 194 3.80 -10.48 3.98
C LEU A 194 3.01 -9.45 3.19
N VAL A 195 1.98 -9.91 2.51
CA VAL A 195 1.06 -9.08 1.74
C VAL A 195 -0.35 -9.39 2.21
N GLU A 196 -1.12 -8.36 2.46
CA GLU A 196 -2.55 -8.42 2.76
C GLU A 196 -3.30 -9.09 1.61
N THR A 197 -4.27 -9.94 1.96
CA THR A 197 -5.10 -10.65 0.99
C THR A 197 -6.25 -9.80 0.45
N GLU A 198 -6.91 -10.26 -0.62
CA GLU A 198 -8.08 -9.55 -1.16
C GLU A 198 -9.26 -9.63 -0.18
N GLU A 199 -9.38 -10.73 0.56
CA GLU A 199 -10.35 -10.89 1.65
C GLU A 199 -10.08 -9.89 2.78
N GLY A 200 -8.81 -9.68 3.14
CA GLY A 200 -8.41 -8.66 4.12
C GLY A 200 -8.80 -7.25 3.68
N ILE A 201 -8.54 -6.91 2.41
CA ILE A 201 -8.89 -5.62 1.81
C ILE A 201 -10.42 -5.40 1.82
N LEU A 202 -11.20 -6.40 1.41
CA LEU A 202 -12.67 -6.33 1.42
C LEU A 202 -13.20 -6.22 2.85
N ALA A 203 -12.64 -6.98 3.79
CA ALA A 203 -13.00 -6.92 5.20
C ALA A 203 -12.70 -5.54 5.81
N ALA A 204 -11.56 -4.91 5.46
CA ALA A 204 -11.22 -3.57 5.92
C ALA A 204 -12.22 -2.50 5.43
N ASN A 205 -12.66 -2.60 4.17
CA ASN A 205 -13.70 -1.73 3.62
C ASN A 205 -15.05 -1.94 4.32
N ALA A 206 -15.48 -3.19 4.48
CA ALA A 206 -16.71 -3.52 5.20
C ALA A 206 -16.66 -3.08 6.67
N GLN A 207 -15.50 -3.18 7.32
CA GLN A 207 -15.26 -2.72 8.69
C GLN A 207 -15.50 -1.21 8.80
N ARG A 208 -14.91 -0.40 7.90
CA ARG A 208 -15.11 1.06 7.88
C ARG A 208 -16.57 1.43 7.71
N ASN A 209 -17.29 0.76 6.83
CA ASN A 209 -18.71 0.98 6.62
C ASN A 209 -19.53 0.58 7.86
N SER A 210 -19.21 -0.54 8.49
CA SER A 210 -19.86 -1.01 9.71
C SER A 210 -19.67 -0.04 10.88
N VAL A 211 -18.46 0.52 11.05
CA VAL A 211 -18.19 1.54 12.08
C VAL A 211 -19.03 2.80 11.84
N LYS A 212 -19.16 3.26 10.58
CA LYS A 212 -20.01 4.41 10.25
C LYS A 212 -21.49 4.10 10.54
N ALA A 213 -21.96 2.93 10.12
CA ALA A 213 -23.34 2.50 10.35
C ALA A 213 -23.67 2.38 11.85
N ILE A 214 -22.79 1.81 12.66
CA ILE A 214 -22.95 1.74 14.12
C ILE A 214 -23.06 3.13 14.72
N LYS A 215 -22.17 4.06 14.33
CA LYS A 215 -22.22 5.45 14.83
C LYS A 215 -23.52 6.15 14.46
N GLN A 216 -23.99 5.98 13.23
CA GLN A 216 -25.26 6.56 12.78
C GLN A 216 -26.45 5.94 13.52
N PHE A 217 -26.48 4.61 13.66
CA PHE A 217 -27.52 3.90 14.39
C PHE A 217 -27.56 4.29 15.87
N ASP A 218 -26.40 4.45 16.50
CA ASP A 218 -26.29 4.92 17.88
C ASP A 218 -26.87 6.34 18.06
N GLN A 219 -26.60 7.24 17.11
CA GLN A 219 -27.08 8.62 17.15
C GLN A 219 -28.57 8.76 16.81
N GLU A 220 -29.05 8.03 15.80
CA GLU A 220 -30.40 8.20 15.26
C GLU A 220 -31.45 7.31 15.94
N VAL A 221 -31.03 6.17 16.51
CA VAL A 221 -31.95 5.16 17.07
C VAL A 221 -31.71 4.96 18.56
N ILE A 222 -30.47 4.62 18.97
CA ILE A 222 -30.20 4.27 20.38
C ILE A 222 -30.33 5.50 21.28
N SER A 223 -29.63 6.59 20.96
CA SER A 223 -29.56 7.78 21.82
C SER A 223 -30.96 8.37 22.11
N PRO A 224 -31.86 8.56 21.14
CA PRO A 224 -33.21 9.06 21.43
C PRO A 224 -34.04 8.11 22.31
N LEU A 225 -33.92 6.79 22.10
CA LEU A 225 -34.66 5.81 22.91
C LEU A 225 -34.09 5.72 24.34
N VAL A 226 -32.78 5.86 24.50
CA VAL A 226 -32.11 5.95 25.80
C VAL A 226 -32.54 7.22 26.55
N GLU A 227 -32.58 8.36 25.87
CA GLU A 227 -33.05 9.62 26.45
C GLU A 227 -34.50 9.53 26.93
N GLN A 228 -35.39 8.96 26.10
CA GLN A 228 -36.79 8.71 26.48
C GLN A 228 -36.90 7.78 27.69
N PHE A 229 -36.14 6.69 27.71
CA PHE A 229 -36.13 5.74 28.83
C PHE A 229 -35.64 6.40 30.12
N ILE A 230 -34.55 7.18 30.05
CA ILE A 230 -34.01 7.91 31.21
C ILE A 230 -35.00 8.97 31.69
N GLN A 231 -35.68 9.68 30.79
CA GLN A 231 -36.69 10.66 31.15
C GLN A 231 -37.88 10.01 31.89
N GLN A 232 -38.27 8.80 31.47
CA GLN A 232 -39.41 8.08 32.05
C GLN A 232 -39.09 7.36 33.36
N TYR A 233 -37.92 6.72 33.45
CA TYR A 233 -37.59 5.79 34.55
C TYR A 233 -36.38 6.21 35.40
N GLY A 234 -35.67 7.26 35.00
CA GLY A 234 -34.46 7.74 35.66
C GLY A 234 -33.18 7.01 35.23
N LYS A 235 -32.04 7.68 35.45
CA LYS A 235 -30.71 7.19 35.04
C LYS A 235 -30.27 5.92 35.78
N ASP A 236 -30.61 5.79 37.06
CA ASP A 236 -30.25 4.61 37.86
C ASP A 236 -30.92 3.35 37.31
N ARG A 237 -32.19 3.46 36.90
CA ARG A 237 -32.91 2.35 36.29
C ARG A 237 -32.31 1.97 34.93
N PHE A 238 -31.88 2.93 34.13
CA PHE A 238 -31.18 2.65 32.88
C PHE A 238 -29.84 1.91 33.12
N ASN A 239 -29.07 2.30 34.13
CA ASN A 239 -27.85 1.58 34.49
C ASN A 239 -28.14 0.14 34.91
N GLU A 240 -29.19 -0.08 35.73
CA GLU A 240 -29.63 -1.43 36.07
C GLU A 240 -30.05 -2.23 34.85
N TYR A 241 -30.79 -1.62 33.92
CA TYR A 241 -31.23 -2.24 32.66
C TYR A 241 -30.03 -2.74 31.85
N LEU A 242 -28.96 -1.95 31.74
CA LEU A 242 -27.71 -2.36 31.06
C LEU A 242 -27.00 -3.50 31.80
N VAL A 243 -26.81 -3.37 33.12
CA VAL A 243 -26.07 -4.36 33.94
C VAL A 243 -26.79 -5.71 33.98
N LYS A 244 -28.11 -5.70 34.13
CA LYS A 244 -28.95 -6.91 34.15
C LYS A 244 -29.17 -7.50 32.76
N GLY A 245 -28.79 -6.78 31.70
CA GLY A 245 -28.97 -7.22 30.32
C GLY A 245 -30.45 -7.36 29.92
N GLU A 246 -31.31 -6.49 30.45
CA GLU A 246 -32.76 -6.58 30.26
C GLU A 246 -33.16 -6.39 28.78
N TYR A 247 -32.35 -5.67 27.99
CA TYR A 247 -32.51 -5.55 26.53
C TYR A 247 -32.62 -6.89 25.80
N ARG A 248 -32.12 -7.99 26.39
CA ARG A 248 -32.20 -9.34 25.80
C ARG A 248 -33.63 -9.89 25.77
N GLN A 249 -34.56 -9.28 26.49
CA GLN A 249 -35.98 -9.68 26.48
C GLN A 249 -36.64 -9.37 25.13
N ASN A 250 -36.11 -8.42 24.36
CA ASN A 250 -36.55 -8.07 23.01
C ASN A 250 -38.04 -7.65 22.93
N GLN A 251 -38.55 -7.01 23.99
CA GLN A 251 -39.96 -6.65 24.13
C GLN A 251 -40.20 -5.19 23.74
N THR A 252 -39.33 -4.29 24.20
CA THR A 252 -39.44 -2.86 23.95
C THR A 252 -38.74 -2.42 22.66
N ALA A 253 -38.99 -1.20 22.21
CA ALA A 253 -38.24 -0.61 21.09
C ALA A 253 -36.75 -0.46 21.42
N LEU A 254 -36.43 -0.08 22.67
CA LEU A 254 -35.06 0.03 23.14
C LEU A 254 -34.36 -1.34 23.20
N ASP A 255 -35.08 -2.38 23.62
CA ASP A 255 -34.56 -3.76 23.63
C ASP A 255 -34.14 -4.19 22.22
N LYS A 256 -35.04 -4.02 21.24
CA LYS A 256 -34.82 -4.36 19.84
C LYS A 256 -33.62 -3.62 19.26
N ALA A 257 -33.51 -2.32 19.54
CA ALA A 257 -32.40 -1.51 19.08
C ALA A 257 -31.06 -2.00 19.68
N PHE A 258 -31.00 -2.31 20.97
CA PHE A 258 -29.79 -2.87 21.58
C PHE A 258 -29.43 -4.25 21.02
N VAL A 259 -30.42 -5.13 20.75
CA VAL A 259 -30.17 -6.43 20.11
C VAL A 259 -29.55 -6.25 18.72
N GLU A 260 -30.07 -5.32 17.92
CA GLU A 260 -29.52 -4.99 16.60
C GLU A 260 -28.10 -4.41 16.71
N LEU A 261 -27.87 -3.47 17.63
CA LEU A 261 -26.54 -2.91 17.89
C LEU A 261 -25.52 -4.02 18.23
N HIS A 262 -25.88 -4.97 19.10
CA HIS A 262 -24.99 -6.09 19.44
C HIS A 262 -24.70 -6.97 18.22
N GLN A 263 -25.67 -7.21 17.32
CA GLN A 263 -25.42 -7.95 16.09
C GLN A 263 -24.45 -7.21 15.16
N MET A 264 -24.59 -5.89 15.02
CA MET A 264 -23.66 -5.06 14.25
C MET A 264 -22.25 -5.10 14.85
N GLU A 265 -22.13 -5.03 16.18
CA GLU A 265 -20.85 -5.13 16.88
C GLU A 265 -20.19 -6.51 16.72
N GLU A 266 -20.96 -7.60 16.75
CA GLU A 266 -20.43 -8.94 16.49
C GLU A 266 -19.94 -9.09 15.04
N GLN A 267 -20.68 -8.56 14.06
CA GLN A 267 -20.21 -8.50 12.67
C GLN A 267 -18.92 -7.68 12.56
N LEU A 268 -18.83 -6.53 13.25
CA LEU A 268 -17.62 -5.71 13.28
C LEU A 268 -16.42 -6.48 13.87
N LYS A 269 -16.63 -7.28 14.93
CA LYS A 269 -15.59 -8.14 15.51
C LYS A 269 -15.10 -9.19 14.51
N GLN A 270 -16.02 -9.83 13.77
CA GLN A 270 -15.66 -10.81 12.74
C GLN A 270 -14.84 -10.17 11.61
N LEU A 271 -15.25 -9.00 11.12
CA LEU A 271 -14.52 -8.23 10.11
C LEU A 271 -13.13 -7.81 10.61
N THR A 272 -13.03 -7.41 11.87
CA THR A 272 -11.76 -7.05 12.51
C THR A 272 -10.81 -8.25 12.55
N HIS A 273 -11.31 -9.45 12.89
CA HIS A 273 -10.50 -10.66 12.86
C HIS A 273 -9.98 -10.97 11.45
N LEU A 274 -10.86 -10.92 10.44
CA LEU A 274 -10.50 -11.17 9.05
C LEU A 274 -9.46 -10.17 8.51
N LYS A 275 -9.56 -8.88 8.90
CA LYS A 275 -8.57 -7.87 8.51
C LYS A 275 -7.16 -8.25 8.97
N PHE A 276 -7.00 -8.71 10.22
CA PHE A 276 -5.68 -8.95 10.81
C PHE A 276 -5.14 -10.38 10.62
N SER A 277 -5.98 -11.37 10.29
CA SER A 277 -5.55 -12.76 10.15
C SER A 277 -5.00 -13.13 8.77
N ASN A 278 -5.11 -12.24 7.79
CA ASN A 278 -5.05 -12.62 6.38
C ASN A 278 -3.84 -12.07 5.62
N ASP A 279 -2.68 -12.10 6.26
CA ASP A 279 -1.42 -11.76 5.63
C ASP A 279 -0.67 -13.00 5.15
N LYS A 280 -0.25 -13.00 3.89
CA LYS A 280 0.34 -14.19 3.25
C LYS A 280 1.67 -13.87 2.57
N LYS A 281 2.60 -14.84 2.63
CA LYS A 281 3.86 -14.79 1.85
C LYS A 281 3.57 -15.08 0.39
N ASN A 282 4.33 -14.43 -0.51
CA ASN A 282 4.22 -14.63 -1.97
C ASN A 282 2.81 -14.41 -2.52
N TYR A 283 2.06 -13.48 -1.93
CA TYR A 283 0.69 -13.16 -2.32
C TYR A 283 0.65 -11.88 -3.16
N GLY A 284 -0.19 -11.87 -4.19
CA GLY A 284 -0.50 -10.68 -5.00
C GLY A 284 0.70 -9.93 -5.58
N GLN A 285 1.76 -10.61 -6.02
CA GLN A 285 2.99 -9.95 -6.51
C GLN A 285 2.96 -9.78 -8.03
N VAL A 286 2.85 -8.54 -8.50
CA VAL A 286 2.91 -8.24 -9.94
C VAL A 286 4.36 -7.96 -10.34
N ILE A 287 4.78 -8.56 -11.45
CA ILE A 287 6.13 -8.50 -11.97
C ILE A 287 6.08 -7.94 -13.39
N PHE A 288 6.83 -6.87 -13.62
CA PHE A 288 7.01 -6.24 -14.92
C PHE A 288 8.43 -6.52 -15.43
N GLU A 289 8.53 -6.99 -16.68
CA GLU A 289 9.79 -7.30 -17.34
C GLU A 289 9.74 -6.93 -18.83
N TYR A 290 10.77 -6.27 -19.33
CA TYR A 290 10.93 -5.91 -20.73
C TYR A 290 11.75 -6.99 -21.44
N ASP A 291 11.19 -7.56 -22.51
CA ASP A 291 11.90 -8.42 -23.44
C ASP A 291 12.42 -7.58 -24.64
N PRO A 292 13.72 -7.24 -24.66
CA PRO A 292 14.29 -6.43 -25.74
C PRO A 292 14.34 -7.16 -27.08
N ARG A 293 14.23 -8.50 -27.11
CA ARG A 293 14.26 -9.26 -28.37
C ARG A 293 12.95 -9.15 -29.12
N GLN A 294 11.84 -9.10 -28.38
CA GLN A 294 10.50 -8.99 -28.94
C GLN A 294 9.93 -7.56 -28.88
N ASN A 295 10.65 -6.63 -28.25
CA ASN A 295 10.19 -5.27 -27.94
C ASN A 295 8.84 -5.26 -27.19
N ARG A 296 8.72 -6.15 -26.19
CA ARG A 296 7.46 -6.41 -25.46
C ARG A 296 7.64 -6.30 -23.96
N ILE A 297 6.60 -5.80 -23.29
CA ILE A 297 6.47 -5.81 -21.84
C ILE A 297 5.67 -7.04 -21.43
N VAL A 298 6.23 -7.81 -20.52
CA VAL A 298 5.63 -8.99 -19.91
C VAL A 298 5.20 -8.62 -18.49
N ILE A 299 3.90 -8.70 -18.24
CA ILE A 299 3.31 -8.52 -16.91
C ILE A 299 2.88 -9.89 -16.41
N SER A 300 3.32 -10.28 -15.23
CA SER A 300 3.01 -11.58 -14.64
C SER A 300 2.67 -11.47 -13.16
N LEU A 301 1.86 -12.41 -12.68
CA LEU A 301 1.41 -12.49 -11.30
C LEU A 301 2.09 -13.66 -10.61
N LYS A 302 2.66 -13.41 -9.45
CA LYS A 302 3.08 -14.44 -8.51
C LYS A 302 2.15 -14.43 -7.30
N HIS A 303 1.40 -15.52 -7.13
CA HIS A 303 0.37 -15.66 -6.11
C HIS A 303 0.42 -17.07 -5.51
N LEU A 304 0.59 -17.15 -4.18
CA LEU A 304 0.67 -18.40 -3.40
C LEU A 304 1.67 -19.43 -3.96
N GLY A 305 2.77 -18.94 -4.54
CA GLY A 305 3.81 -19.78 -5.14
C GLY A 305 3.62 -20.09 -6.62
N ASN A 306 2.41 -19.90 -7.16
CA ASN A 306 2.14 -20.00 -8.59
C ASN A 306 2.61 -18.75 -9.32
N HIS A 307 2.99 -18.91 -10.59
CA HIS A 307 3.40 -17.83 -11.48
C HIS A 307 2.57 -17.93 -12.77
N SER A 308 1.76 -16.91 -13.05
CA SER A 308 0.92 -16.81 -14.24
C SER A 308 1.27 -15.58 -15.07
N LEU A 309 1.15 -15.70 -16.39
CA LEU A 309 1.21 -14.57 -17.30
C LEU A 309 -0.11 -13.79 -17.22
N LEU A 310 -0.05 -12.48 -17.04
CA LEU A 310 -1.23 -11.62 -17.05
C LEU A 310 -1.45 -11.01 -18.43
N ARG A 311 -0.42 -10.34 -18.94
CA ARG A 311 -0.48 -9.65 -20.22
C ARG A 311 0.88 -9.57 -20.87
N THR A 312 0.90 -9.56 -22.19
CA THR A 312 2.07 -9.17 -22.99
C THR A 312 1.62 -8.12 -23.97
N MET A 313 2.34 -7.02 -24.05
CA MET A 313 2.00 -5.91 -24.95
C MET A 313 3.26 -5.26 -25.52
N HIS A 314 3.11 -4.49 -26.58
CA HIS A 314 4.24 -3.79 -27.19
C HIS A 314 4.76 -2.69 -26.25
N ARG A 315 6.07 -2.41 -26.26
CA ARG A 315 6.66 -1.38 -25.39
C ARG A 315 5.98 -0.03 -25.54
N GLU A 316 5.70 0.39 -26.77
CA GLU A 316 5.08 1.68 -27.07
C GLU A 316 3.64 1.79 -26.53
N GLU A 317 2.86 0.70 -26.62
CA GLU A 317 1.52 0.61 -26.03
C GLU A 317 1.60 0.75 -24.50
N PHE A 318 2.52 0.02 -23.87
CA PHE A 318 2.71 0.09 -22.42
C PHE A 318 3.20 1.44 -21.94
N VAL A 319 3.97 2.20 -22.71
CA VAL A 319 4.43 3.53 -22.28
C VAL A 319 3.31 4.58 -22.40
N LYS A 320 2.45 4.46 -23.42
CA LYS A 320 1.32 5.37 -23.61
C LYS A 320 0.22 5.21 -22.57
N SER A 321 -0.15 3.96 -22.25
CA SER A 321 -1.29 3.65 -21.38
C SER A 321 -1.22 4.28 -19.97
N PRO A 322 -0.09 4.21 -19.23
CA PRO A 322 0.05 4.84 -17.93
C PRO A 322 0.00 6.38 -17.99
N ILE A 323 0.47 6.99 -19.10
CA ILE A 323 0.46 8.45 -19.30
C ILE A 323 -0.96 8.93 -19.63
N GLU A 324 -1.67 8.24 -20.52
CA GLU A 324 -3.06 8.56 -20.88
C GLU A 324 -4.00 8.41 -19.68
N SER A 325 -3.77 7.39 -18.83
CA SER A 325 -4.52 7.23 -17.56
C SER A 325 -4.32 8.36 -16.56
N ALA A 326 -3.20 9.08 -16.63
CA ALA A 326 -2.90 10.22 -15.75
C ALA A 326 -3.48 11.54 -16.28
N ILE A 327 -3.62 11.69 -17.61
CA ILE A 327 -4.18 12.89 -18.25
C ILE A 327 -5.69 12.97 -18.05
N GLY A 328 -6.41 11.85 -18.22
CA GLY A 328 -7.87 11.81 -18.03
C GLY A 328 -8.33 12.23 -16.63
N PHE A 329 -7.52 11.97 -15.60
CA PHE A 329 -7.83 12.30 -14.21
C PHE A 329 -7.71 13.82 -13.92
N ASN A 330 -6.79 14.52 -14.58
CA ASN A 330 -6.62 15.96 -14.40
C ASN A 330 -7.78 16.76 -15.03
N GLU A 331 -8.30 16.32 -16.18
CA GLU A 331 -9.47 16.97 -16.80
C GLU A 331 -10.73 16.79 -15.95
N GLU A 332 -10.92 15.61 -15.33
CA GLU A 332 -12.08 15.32 -14.48
C GLU A 332 -12.04 16.08 -13.14
N LEU A 333 -10.84 16.26 -12.54
CA LEU A 333 -10.65 17.12 -11.36
C LEU A 333 -10.87 18.61 -11.68
N GLU A 334 -10.44 19.09 -12.86
CA GLU A 334 -10.73 20.46 -13.29
C GLU A 334 -12.22 20.70 -13.57
N LEU A 335 -12.94 19.71 -14.11
CA LEU A 335 -14.39 19.79 -14.33
C LEU A 335 -15.16 19.78 -13.01
N ASN A 336 -14.80 18.91 -12.06
CA ASN A 336 -15.46 18.83 -10.76
C ASN A 336 -15.18 20.05 -9.88
N SER A 337 -13.98 20.64 -9.95
CA SER A 337 -13.69 21.90 -9.25
C SER A 337 -14.46 23.08 -9.83
N LYS A 338 -14.64 23.18 -11.15
CA LYS A 338 -15.46 24.23 -11.79
C LYS A 338 -16.97 24.06 -11.51
N SER A 339 -17.45 22.84 -11.33
CA SER A 339 -18.85 22.55 -10.97
C SER A 339 -19.20 23.01 -9.54
N ILE A 340 -18.27 22.90 -8.59
CA ILE A 340 -18.51 23.32 -7.19
C ILE A 340 -18.55 24.85 -7.06
N PHE A 341 -17.87 25.59 -7.95
CA PHE A 341 -17.89 27.06 -7.94
C PHE A 341 -19.03 27.69 -8.74
N SER A 342 -19.77 26.92 -9.53
CA SER A 342 -20.89 27.43 -10.34
C SER A 342 -22.27 27.24 -9.71
N SER A 343 -22.37 26.61 -8.52
CA SER A 343 -23.65 26.42 -7.81
C SER A 343 -23.93 27.42 -6.68
N ASN A 344 -23.16 28.52 -6.59
CA ASN A 344 -23.29 29.54 -5.52
C ASN A 344 -23.56 30.96 -6.06
N TYR A 345 -24.15 31.10 -7.24
CA TYR A 345 -24.64 32.39 -7.76
C TYR A 345 -26.05 32.28 -8.33
#